data_AF-A0A845GWC5-F1
#
_entry.id   AF-A0A845GWC5-F1
#
_cell.length_a   1.000
_cell.length_b   1.000
_cell.length_c   1.000
_cell.angle_alpha   90.00
_cell.angle_beta   90.00
_cell.angle_gamma   90.00
#
_symmetry.space_group_name_H-M   'P 1'
#
loop_
_entity.id
_entity.type
_entity.pdbx_description
1 polymer ?
#
loop_
_entity_poly.entity_id
_entity_poly.type
_entity_poly.pdbx_seq_one_letter_code
_entity_poly.pdbx_strand_id
1 'polypeptide(L)'
;MAGHELGDGYVAGVSWGAVFAGAAAAAALSFILLILGVGLGLSSVSPYQYNAAPLGNAAIAWLAFMQLAAAGTGGYLAGRLRVKWAGIHGDEVHFRDTAHGLLAWAVATLVTVAVLGGGTRAVLSGAIDSGAA
;
A
#
# COMPACT_ATOMS: atom_id res chain seq x y z
N MET A 1 29.51 30.26 33.10
CA MET A 1 29.59 28.79 32.92
C MET A 1 28.36 28.14 33.55
N ALA A 2 27.21 28.20 32.88
CA ALA A 2 26.04 27.39 33.22
C ALA A 2 25.55 26.79 31.91
N GLY A 3 25.69 25.47 31.79
CA GLY A 3 25.45 24.72 30.57
C GLY A 3 23.98 24.72 30.19
N HIS A 4 23.72 25.00 28.91
CA HIS A 4 22.45 24.79 28.25
C HIS A 4 22.23 23.29 28.03
N GLU A 5 21.96 22.55 29.11
CA GLU A 5 21.45 21.16 29.07
C GLU A 5 19.91 21.16 29.10
N LEU A 6 19.30 22.02 28.28
CA LEU A 6 17.85 22.03 28.11
C LEU A 6 17.50 20.97 27.06
N GLY A 7 17.38 19.74 27.55
CA GLY A 7 16.62 18.66 26.94
C GLY A 7 16.96 18.38 25.49
N ASP A 8 17.82 17.39 25.27
CA ASP A 8 17.72 16.56 24.09
C ASP A 8 16.36 15.86 24.14
N GLY A 9 15.30 16.59 23.77
CA GLY A 9 13.92 16.11 23.78
C GLY A 9 13.90 14.84 22.97
N TYR A 10 13.54 13.73 23.61
CA TYR A 10 13.61 12.36 23.08
C TYR A 10 13.33 12.30 21.58
N VAL A 11 14.38 12.37 20.77
CA VAL A 11 14.23 12.28 19.31
C VAL A 11 13.95 10.80 19.05
N ALA A 12 12.67 10.49 18.81
CA ALA A 12 12.26 9.13 18.50
C ALA A 12 13.11 8.60 17.33
N GLY A 13 13.84 7.51 17.55
CA GLY A 13 14.71 6.92 16.52
C GLY A 13 13.94 6.53 15.25
N VAL A 14 12.64 6.26 15.40
CA VAL A 14 11.70 5.87 14.36
C VAL A 14 10.68 6.98 14.10
N SER A 15 10.54 7.37 12.83
CA SER A 15 9.46 8.26 12.37
C SER A 15 8.23 7.43 12.00
N TRP A 16 7.30 7.22 12.94
CA TRP A 16 6.08 6.45 12.70
C TRP A 16 5.21 7.01 11.58
N GLY A 17 5.13 8.33 11.44
CA GLY A 17 4.42 8.96 10.33
C GLY A 17 4.98 8.57 8.97
N ALA A 18 6.32 8.48 8.84
CA ALA A 18 6.97 8.03 7.62
C ALA A 18 6.75 6.53 7.37
N VAL A 19 6.72 5.71 8.43
CA VAL A 19 6.40 4.27 8.33
C VAL A 19 4.98 4.08 7.80
N PHE A 20 3.98 4.76 8.38
CA PHE A 20 2.59 4.65 7.90
C PHE A 20 2.41 5.19 6.49
N ALA A 21 3.10 6.28 6.14
CA ALA A 21 3.14 6.79 4.78
C ALA A 21 3.63 5.72 3.79
N GLY A 22 4.82 5.15 4.02
CA GLY A 22 5.35 4.08 3.19
C GLY A 22 4.43 2.86 3.12
N ALA A 23 3.84 2.47 4.25
CA ALA A 23 2.91 1.35 4.30
C ALA A 23 1.63 1.59 3.47
N ALA A 24 1.06 2.80 3.52
CA ALA A 24 -0.11 3.15 2.72
C ALA A 24 0.19 3.08 1.22
N ALA A 25 1.35 3.62 0.79
CA ALA A 25 1.76 3.55 -0.60
C ALA A 25 2.02 2.11 -1.08
N ALA A 26 2.69 1.30 -0.25
CA ALA A 26 2.92 -0.12 -0.54
C ALA A 26 1.59 -0.88 -0.67
N ALA A 27 0.66 -0.69 0.28
CA ALA A 27 -0.64 -1.36 0.27
C ALA A 27 -1.48 -0.98 -0.96
N ALA A 28 -1.51 0.30 -1.33
CA ALA A 28 -2.22 0.75 -2.53
C ALA A 28 -1.62 0.16 -3.82
N LEU A 29 -0.29 0.13 -3.93
CA LEU A 29 0.39 -0.47 -5.08
C LEU A 29 0.15 -1.99 -5.17
N SER A 30 0.28 -2.70 -4.03
CA SER A 30 -0.04 -4.13 -3.96
C SER A 30 -1.48 -4.40 -4.39
N PHE A 31 -2.43 -3.59 -3.93
CA PHE A 31 -3.84 -3.76 -4.30
C PHE A 31 -4.08 -3.61 -5.81
N ILE A 32 -3.47 -2.61 -6.45
CA ILE A 32 -3.55 -2.42 -7.89
C ILE A 32 -2.94 -3.59 -8.65
N LEU A 33 -1.73 -4.00 -8.26
CA LEU A 33 -1.03 -5.12 -8.90
C LEU A 33 -1.74 -6.45 -8.68
N LEU A 34 -2.45 -6.60 -7.56
CA LEU A 34 -3.28 -7.76 -7.28
C LEU A 34 -4.47 -7.82 -8.23
N ILE A 35 -5.25 -6.73 -8.36
CA ILE A 35 -6.37 -6.69 -9.31
C ILE A 35 -5.88 -6.89 -10.74
N LEU A 36 -4.75 -6.26 -11.11
CA LEU A 36 -4.14 -6.45 -12.41
C LEU A 36 -3.76 -7.92 -12.64
N GLY A 37 -3.11 -8.57 -11.67
CA GLY A 37 -2.74 -9.97 -11.74
C GLY A 37 -3.94 -10.90 -11.88
N VAL A 38 -5.03 -10.62 -11.13
CA VAL A 38 -6.30 -11.34 -11.26
C VAL A 38 -6.87 -11.17 -12.67
N GLY A 39 -6.91 -9.95 -13.20
CA GLY A 39 -7.42 -9.67 -14.54
C GLY A 39 -6.59 -10.36 -15.65
N LEU A 40 -5.26 -10.32 -15.54
CA LEU A 40 -4.36 -11.03 -16.45
C LEU A 40 -4.56 -12.55 -16.38
N GLY A 41 -4.70 -13.09 -15.16
CA GLY A 41 -4.97 -14.50 -14.94
C GLY A 41 -6.28 -14.94 -15.58
N LEU A 42 -7.38 -14.22 -15.32
CA LEU A 42 -8.69 -14.52 -15.90
C LEU A 42 -8.69 -14.43 -17.43
N SER A 43 -7.98 -13.45 -18.00
CA SER A 43 -7.85 -13.29 -19.46
C SER A 43 -7.08 -14.43 -20.14
N SER A 44 -6.25 -15.16 -19.39
CA SER A 44 -5.46 -16.28 -19.90
C SER A 44 -6.22 -17.62 -19.91
N VAL A 45 -7.38 -17.68 -19.24
CA VAL A 45 -8.19 -18.90 -19.11
C VAL A 45 -9.35 -18.85 -20.09
N SER A 46 -9.45 -19.86 -20.97
CA SER A 46 -10.62 -20.03 -21.83
C SER A 46 -11.74 -20.73 -21.07
N PRO A 47 -12.99 -20.20 -21.07
CA PRO A 47 -14.12 -20.86 -20.43
C PRO A 47 -14.65 -22.07 -21.22
N TYR A 48 -14.24 -22.25 -22.48
CA TYR A 48 -14.72 -23.31 -23.38
C TYR A 48 -13.69 -24.43 -23.62
N GLN A 49 -12.49 -24.29 -23.05
CA GLN A 49 -11.39 -25.24 -23.24
C GLN A 49 -10.76 -25.49 -21.87
N TYR A 50 -10.79 -26.74 -21.41
CA TYR A 50 -10.08 -27.11 -20.19
C TYR A 50 -8.58 -27.17 -20.46
N ASN A 51 -7.82 -26.32 -19.77
CA ASN A 51 -6.36 -26.32 -19.77
C ASN A 51 -5.86 -26.85 -18.43
N ALA A 52 -5.13 -27.97 -18.42
CA ALA A 52 -4.52 -28.55 -17.22
C ALA A 52 -3.18 -27.87 -16.83
N ALA A 53 -2.66 -26.95 -17.65
CA ALA A 53 -1.40 -26.28 -17.35
C ALA A 53 -1.52 -25.45 -16.06
N PRO A 54 -0.56 -25.58 -15.11
CA PRO A 54 -0.64 -24.86 -13.87
C PRO A 54 -0.41 -23.36 -14.10
N LEU A 55 -1.43 -22.54 -13.81
CA LEU A 55 -1.28 -21.09 -13.63
C LEU A 55 -0.31 -20.73 -12.48
N GLY A 56 0.08 -21.72 -11.66
CA GLY A 56 0.86 -21.56 -10.44
C GLY A 56 2.20 -20.86 -10.64
N ASN A 57 3.01 -21.25 -11.64
CA ASN A 57 4.36 -20.66 -11.80
C ASN A 57 4.29 -19.18 -12.18
N ALA A 58 3.38 -18.81 -13.08
CA ALA A 58 3.17 -17.42 -13.46
C ALA A 58 2.61 -16.60 -12.28
N ALA A 59 1.67 -17.17 -11.51
CA ALA A 59 1.14 -16.53 -10.31
C ALA A 59 2.22 -16.31 -9.25
N ILE A 60 3.09 -17.29 -8.99
CA ILE A 60 4.21 -17.17 -8.05
C ILE A 60 5.17 -16.06 -8.49
N ALA A 61 5.57 -16.04 -9.77
CA ALA A 61 6.44 -15.00 -10.31
C ALA A 61 5.79 -13.61 -10.20
N TRP A 62 4.49 -13.51 -10.50
CA TRP A 62 3.73 -12.26 -10.39
C TRP A 62 3.64 -11.76 -8.95
N LEU A 63 3.33 -12.65 -8.00
CA LEU A 63 3.27 -12.30 -6.58
C LEU A 63 4.66 -11.87 -6.06
N ALA A 64 5.74 -12.55 -6.47
CA ALA A 64 7.09 -12.14 -6.10
C ALA A 64 7.41 -10.74 -6.64
N PHE A 65 7.10 -10.46 -7.91
CA PHE A 65 7.27 -9.14 -8.51
C PHE A 65 6.48 -8.06 -7.76
N MET A 66 5.20 -8.34 -7.46
CA MET A 66 4.34 -7.44 -6.71
C MET A 66 4.94 -7.08 -5.35
N GLN A 67 5.43 -8.07 -4.60
CA GLN A 67 6.02 -7.84 -3.29
C GLN A 67 7.28 -6.97 -3.38
N LEU A 68 8.13 -7.22 -4.38
CA LEU A 68 9.33 -6.42 -4.61
C LEU A 68 8.99 -4.97 -4.99
N ALA A 69 8.04 -4.77 -5.90
CA ALA A 69 7.60 -3.44 -6.31
C ALA A 69 6.99 -2.66 -5.15
N ALA A 70 6.08 -3.27 -4.40
CA ALA A 70 5.42 -2.66 -3.25
C ALA A 70 6.41 -2.33 -2.12
N ALA A 71 7.29 -3.27 -1.76
CA ALA A 71 8.32 -3.06 -0.74
C ALA A 71 9.30 -1.95 -1.16
N GLY A 72 9.70 -1.92 -2.44
CA GLY A 72 10.56 -0.88 -2.99
C GLY A 72 9.94 0.51 -2.89
N THR A 73 8.71 0.69 -3.38
CA THR A 73 8.02 1.98 -3.35
C THR A 73 7.70 2.45 -1.93
N GLY A 74 7.17 1.57 -1.07
CA GLY A 74 6.84 1.92 0.31
C GLY A 74 8.07 2.22 1.15
N GLY A 75 9.12 1.41 1.03
CA GLY A 75 10.39 1.62 1.72
C GLY A 75 11.09 2.92 1.29
N TYR A 76 11.08 3.22 -0.01
CA TYR A 76 11.63 4.47 -0.53
C TYR A 76 10.91 5.70 0.02
N LEU A 77 9.57 5.69 0.03
CA LEU A 77 8.77 6.77 0.61
C LEU A 77 8.98 6.90 2.12
N ALA A 78 8.98 5.80 2.86
CA ALA A 78 9.26 5.81 4.31
C ALA A 78 10.66 6.36 4.62
N GLY A 79 11.67 6.00 3.83
CA GLY A 79 13.03 6.51 3.97
C GLY A 79 13.14 8.00 3.69
N ARG A 80 12.49 8.48 2.62
CA ARG A 80 12.56 9.89 2.18
C ARG A 80 11.70 10.83 3.02
N LEU A 81 10.60 10.35 3.59
CA LEU A 81 9.71 11.15 4.44
C LEU A 81 10.13 11.16 5.93
N ARG A 82 11.20 10.44 6.29
CA ARG A 82 11.79 10.57 7.63
C ARG A 82 12.25 12.01 7.85
N VAL A 83 11.87 12.59 8.98
CA VAL A 83 12.22 13.97 9.34
C VAL A 83 13.74 14.13 9.37
N LYS A 84 14.29 14.82 8.36
CA LYS A 84 15.66 15.33 8.35
C LYS A 84 15.62 16.85 8.25
N TRP A 85 16.15 17.52 9.26
CA TRP A 85 16.43 18.95 9.25
C TRP A 85 17.79 19.17 8.58
N ALA A 86 17.79 19.50 7.29
CA ALA A 86 18.92 20.10 6.59
C ALA A 86 18.33 21.07 5.56
N GLY A 87 18.83 22.31 5.56
CA GLY A 87 18.30 23.47 4.84
C GLY A 87 17.68 23.12 3.47
N ILE A 88 16.40 23.47 3.33
CA ILE A 88 15.52 23.04 2.25
C ILE A 88 16.02 23.57 0.91
N HIS A 89 16.58 22.67 0.11
CA HIS A 89 16.77 22.87 -1.33
C HIS A 89 15.40 22.65 -2.00
N GLY A 90 15.02 23.48 -2.98
CA GLY A 90 13.67 23.48 -3.57
C GLY A 90 13.17 22.11 -4.06
N ASP A 91 14.06 21.25 -4.53
CA ASP A 91 13.74 19.90 -5.02
C ASP A 91 13.13 18.98 -3.94
N GLU A 92 13.50 19.19 -2.67
CA GLU A 92 12.97 18.41 -1.54
C GLU A 92 11.51 18.80 -1.22
N VAL A 93 11.13 20.07 -1.40
CA VAL A 93 9.74 20.53 -1.24
C VAL A 93 8.86 19.88 -2.30
N HIS A 94 9.29 19.94 -3.57
CA HIS A 94 8.54 19.35 -4.67
C HIS A 94 8.32 17.84 -4.49
N PHE A 95 9.36 17.13 -4.04
CA PHE A 95 9.24 15.71 -3.70
C PHE A 95 8.22 15.47 -2.59
N ARG A 96 8.28 16.24 -1.49
CA ARG A 96 7.37 16.09 -0.35
C ARG A 96 5.93 16.39 -0.73
N ASP A 97 5.68 17.42 -1.52
CA ASP A 97 4.32 17.77 -1.96
C ASP A 97 3.72 16.67 -2.84
N THR A 98 4.50 16.16 -3.78
CA THR A 98 4.09 15.04 -4.64
C THR A 98 3.86 13.78 -3.82
N ALA A 99 4.73 13.49 -2.86
CA ALA A 99 4.59 12.35 -1.96
C ALA A 99 3.33 12.47 -1.09
N HIS A 100 3.02 13.64 -0.53
CA HIS A 100 1.79 13.85 0.24
C HIS A 100 0.54 13.65 -0.63
N GLY A 101 0.55 14.16 -1.86
CA GLY A 101 -0.53 13.93 -2.82
C GLY A 101 -0.75 12.44 -3.11
N LEU A 102 0.34 11.71 -3.41
CA LEU A 102 0.30 10.26 -3.63
C LEU A 102 -0.24 9.50 -2.41
N LEU A 103 0.19 9.89 -1.21
CA LEU A 103 -0.23 9.25 0.04
C LEU A 103 -1.69 9.51 0.37
N ALA A 104 -2.17 10.74 0.17
CA ALA A 104 -3.57 11.08 0.32
C ALA A 104 -4.43 10.21 -0.61
N TRP A 105 -4.01 10.07 -1.87
CA TRP A 105 -4.67 9.20 -2.83
C TRP A 105 -4.64 7.72 -2.40
N ALA A 106 -3.49 7.23 -1.93
CA ALA A 106 -3.33 5.85 -1.49
C ALA A 106 -4.28 5.53 -0.32
N VAL A 107 -4.30 6.39 0.70
CA VAL A 107 -5.18 6.25 1.86
C VAL A 107 -6.65 6.30 1.45
N ALA A 108 -7.06 7.29 0.65
CA ALA A 108 -8.44 7.40 0.20
C ALA A 108 -8.91 6.16 -0.59
N THR A 109 -8.03 5.64 -1.44
CA THR A 109 -8.29 4.40 -2.21
C THR A 109 -8.47 3.21 -1.27
N LEU A 110 -7.56 3.01 -0.32
CA LEU A 110 -7.62 1.89 0.61
C LEU A 110 -8.86 1.96 1.52
N VAL A 111 -9.23 3.16 1.98
CA VAL A 111 -10.48 3.37 2.74
C VAL A 111 -11.69 2.98 1.89
N THR A 112 -11.74 3.43 0.63
CA THR A 112 -12.82 3.09 -0.29
C THR A 112 -12.93 1.58 -0.49
N VAL A 113 -11.81 0.90 -0.70
CA VAL A 113 -11.73 -0.56 -0.85
C VAL A 113 -12.20 -1.27 0.41
N ALA A 114 -11.78 -0.81 1.60
CA ALA A 114 -12.21 -1.39 2.87
C ALA A 114 -13.72 -1.24 3.09
N VAL A 115 -14.29 -0.08 2.76
CA VAL A 115 -15.73 0.18 2.87
C VAL A 115 -16.52 -0.68 1.88
N LEU A 116 -16.12 -0.72 0.61
CA LEU A 116 -16.80 -1.52 -0.41
C LEU A 116 -16.71 -3.02 -0.13
N GLY A 117 -15.52 -3.50 0.25
CA GLY A 117 -15.29 -4.89 0.63
C GLY A 117 -16.09 -5.28 1.88
N GLY A 118 -16.10 -4.43 2.91
CA GLY A 118 -16.89 -4.63 4.13
C GLY A 118 -18.39 -4.63 3.86
N GLY A 119 -18.89 -3.67 3.07
CA GLY A 119 -20.29 -3.58 2.66
C GLY A 119 -20.74 -4.82 1.89
N THR A 120 -19.92 -5.29 0.94
CA THR A 120 -20.20 -6.51 0.16
C THR A 120 -20.32 -7.73 1.08
N ARG A 121 -19.40 -7.87 2.05
CA ARG A 121 -19.44 -8.96 3.03
C ARG A 121 -20.69 -8.90 3.91
N ALA A 122 -21.10 -7.72 4.35
CA ALA A 122 -22.29 -7.53 5.19
C ALA A 122 -23.59 -7.85 4.45
N VAL A 123 -23.70 -7.45 3.18
CA VAL A 123 -24.85 -7.80 2.32
C VAL A 123 -24.92 -9.30 2.11
N LEU A 124 -23.78 -9.93 1.77
CA LEU A 124 -23.72 -11.38 1.60
C LEU A 124 -24.12 -12.09 2.90
N SER A 125 -23.60 -11.71 4.06
CA SER A 125 -23.98 -12.36 5.33
C SER A 125 -25.47 -12.23 5.64
N GLY A 126 -26.04 -11.03 5.47
CA GLY A 126 -27.47 -10.82 5.70
C GLY A 126 -28.36 -11.67 4.77
N ALA A 127 -27.94 -11.88 3.52
CA ALA A 127 -28.66 -12.75 2.59
C ALA A 127 -28.65 -14.22 3.04
N ILE A 128 -27.53 -14.73 3.54
CA ILE A 128 -27.42 -16.11 4.06
C ILE A 128 -28.33 -16.30 5.27
N ASP A 129 -28.32 -15.34 6.22
CA ASP A 129 -29.16 -15.36 7.42
C ASP A 129 -30.65 -15.33 7.06
N SER A 130 -31.03 -14.52 6.06
CA SER A 130 -32.42 -14.42 5.59
C SER A 130 -32.90 -15.65 4.81
N GLY A 131 -31.99 -16.41 4.19
CA GLY A 131 -32.33 -17.64 3.45
C GLY A 131 -32.33 -18.90 4.31
N ALA A 132 -31.82 -18.83 5.54
CA ALA A 132 -31.82 -19.92 6.51
C ALA A 132 -33.03 -19.90 7.48
N ALA A 133 -33.83 -18.83 7.44
CA ALA A 133 -35.08 -18.66 8.18
C ALA A 133 -36.29 -19.08 7.34
#